data_AF-A0A7Z9Y3N4-F1
#
_entry.id   AF-A0A7Z9Y3N4-F1
#
_cell.length_a   1.000
_cell.length_b   1.000
_cell.length_c   1.000
_cell.angle_alpha   90.00
_cell.angle_beta   90.00
_cell.angle_gamma   90.00
#
_symmetry.space_group_name_H-M   'P 1'
#
loop_
_entity.id
_entity.type
_entity.pdbx_description
1 polymer ?
#
loop_
_entity_poly.entity_id
_entity_poly.type
_entity_poly.pdbx_seq_one_letter_code
_entity_poly.pdbx_strand_id
1 'polypeptide(L)'
;MSISSLLKRVQLFANLDQSELEQLEAICQEISVNPGELIIEQNTTGKEMYIVADGSMEVFIQGLDNERSLVVLGKGQVVGEMALIDQGYRSASVRATRKGAKLYLIESDAFYQLCDENNHIGFVVMRNLAIDIAFKLRHRNLAEL
;
A
#
# COMPACT_ATOMS: atom_id res chain seq x y z
N MET A 1 -6.28 -13.37 13.74
CA MET A 1 -5.00 -13.44 13.00
C MET A 1 -4.18 -12.26 13.48
N SER A 2 -2.97 -12.46 14.02
CA SER A 2 -2.14 -11.33 14.45
C SER A 2 -1.68 -10.55 13.23
N ILE A 3 -1.60 -9.22 13.33
CA ILE A 3 -1.12 -8.33 12.26
C ILE A 3 0.30 -8.70 11.81
N SER A 4 1.21 -9.09 12.71
CA SER A 4 2.53 -9.65 12.34
C SER A 4 2.45 -10.77 11.28
N SER A 5 1.47 -11.68 11.40
CA SER A 5 1.30 -12.77 10.43
C SER A 5 0.75 -12.32 9.07
N LEU A 6 0.06 -11.17 9.03
CA LEU A 6 -0.33 -10.50 7.79
C LEU A 6 0.87 -9.76 7.19
N LEU A 7 1.59 -8.95 7.97
CA LEU A 7 2.75 -8.17 7.52
C LEU A 7 3.83 -9.07 6.90
N LYS A 8 4.06 -10.26 7.46
CA LYS A 8 4.97 -11.27 6.89
C LYS A 8 4.60 -11.74 5.47
N ARG A 9 3.33 -11.60 5.05
CA ARG A 9 2.84 -11.96 3.71
C ARG A 9 2.87 -10.78 2.74
N VAL A 10 3.05 -9.57 3.24
CA VAL A 10 3.13 -8.37 2.41
C VAL A 10 4.49 -8.35 1.73
N GLN A 11 4.51 -8.32 0.40
CA GLN A 11 5.75 -8.35 -0.38
C GLN A 11 6.70 -7.20 -0.04
N LEU A 12 6.15 -6.04 0.29
CA LEU A 12 6.93 -4.86 0.71
C LEU A 12 7.78 -5.13 1.96
N PHE A 13 7.30 -5.98 2.87
CA PHE A 13 7.95 -6.32 4.14
C PHE A 13 8.66 -7.68 4.10
N ALA A 14 8.80 -8.27 2.91
CA ALA A 14 9.48 -9.55 2.76
C ALA A 14 10.94 -9.45 3.20
N ASN A 15 11.40 -10.45 3.96
CA ASN A 15 12.74 -10.55 4.55
C ASN A 15 13.01 -9.65 5.77
N LEU A 16 11.99 -9.03 6.36
CA LEU A 16 12.07 -8.52 7.72
C LEU A 16 11.96 -9.68 8.72
N ASP A 17 12.70 -9.57 9.83
CA ASP A 17 12.61 -10.54 10.91
C ASP A 17 11.37 -10.28 11.82
N GLN A 18 11.16 -11.15 12.80
CA GLN A 18 10.01 -11.03 13.68
C GLN A 18 10.02 -9.75 14.54
N SER A 19 11.18 -9.32 15.01
CA SER A 19 11.30 -8.10 15.83
C SER A 19 11.04 -6.84 14.99
N GLU A 20 11.44 -6.85 13.73
CA GLU A 20 11.17 -5.76 12.78
C GLU A 20 9.71 -5.68 12.37
N LEU A 21 9.05 -6.83 12.19
CA LEU A 21 7.61 -6.89 11.95
C LEU A 21 6.81 -6.37 13.15
N GLU A 22 7.27 -6.64 14.38
CA GLU A 22 6.67 -6.11 15.60
C GLU A 22 6.82 -4.57 15.71
N GLN A 23 7.95 -4.02 15.27
CA GLN A 23 8.15 -2.57 15.17
C GLN A 23 7.21 -1.93 14.14
N LEU A 24 7.03 -2.56 12.97
CA LEU A 24 6.04 -2.12 11.97
C LEU A 24 4.60 -2.21 12.49
N GLU A 25 4.27 -3.31 13.20
CA GLU A 25 2.97 -3.50 13.85
C GLU A 25 2.66 -2.36 14.83
N ALA A 26 3.65 -1.87 15.58
CA ALA A 26 3.48 -0.79 16.55
C ALA A 26 3.07 0.56 15.93
N ILE A 27 3.39 0.80 14.65
CA ILE A 27 3.02 2.02 13.93
C ILE A 27 1.76 1.85 13.05
N CYS A 28 1.17 0.65 13.01
CA CYS A 28 -0.02 0.39 12.22
C CYS A 28 -1.30 0.82 12.95
N GLN A 29 -2.20 1.48 12.23
CA GLN A 29 -3.54 1.82 12.72
C GLN A 29 -4.60 0.99 11.98
N GLU A 30 -5.45 0.27 12.71
CA GLU A 30 -6.56 -0.46 12.09
C GLU A 30 -7.69 0.50 11.72
N ILE A 31 -8.15 0.44 10.47
CA ILE A 31 -9.33 1.16 10.02
C ILE A 31 -10.32 0.22 9.32
N SER A 32 -11.60 0.52 9.45
CA SER A 32 -12.68 -0.18 8.76
C SER A 32 -13.35 0.79 7.78
N VAL A 33 -13.57 0.33 6.55
CA VAL A 33 -14.14 1.14 5.47
C VAL A 33 -15.41 0.50 4.95
N ASN A 34 -16.44 1.32 4.78
CA ASN A 34 -17.75 0.87 4.32
C ASN A 34 -17.74 0.53 2.83
N PRO A 35 -18.70 -0.29 2.35
CA PRO A 35 -18.83 -0.55 0.92
C PRO A 35 -18.88 0.73 0.08
N GLY A 36 -18.01 0.84 -0.92
CA GLY A 36 -17.92 2.00 -1.81
C GLY A 36 -17.19 3.22 -1.25
N GLU A 37 -16.73 3.16 0.01
CA GLU A 37 -16.02 4.27 0.65
C GLU A 37 -14.67 4.54 -0.05
N LEU A 38 -14.44 5.79 -0.42
CA LEU A 38 -13.21 6.26 -1.07
C LEU A 38 -12.17 6.62 -0.01
N ILE A 39 -11.00 6.00 -0.06
CA ILE A 39 -9.90 6.26 0.88
C ILE A 39 -8.72 6.99 0.25
N ILE A 40 -8.57 6.90 -1.07
CA ILE A 40 -7.56 7.60 -1.83
C ILE A 40 -8.26 8.21 -3.03
N GLU A 41 -8.04 9.49 -3.26
CA GLU A 41 -8.54 10.21 -4.43
C GLU A 41 -7.37 10.55 -5.35
N GLN A 42 -7.51 10.22 -6.63
CA GLN A 42 -6.49 10.52 -7.65
C GLN A 42 -6.17 12.03 -7.70
N ASN A 43 -4.91 12.37 -7.98
CA ASN A 43 -4.40 13.74 -8.10
C ASN A 43 -4.47 14.57 -6.79
N THR A 44 -4.77 13.94 -5.66
CA THR A 44 -4.62 14.54 -4.34
C THR A 44 -3.25 14.21 -3.75
N THR A 45 -2.86 14.91 -2.69
CA THR A 45 -1.69 14.55 -1.87
C THR A 45 -2.13 13.63 -0.75
N GLY A 46 -1.29 12.67 -0.37
CA GLY A 46 -1.49 11.88 0.84
C GLY A 46 -0.16 11.38 1.37
N LYS A 47 -0.13 11.12 2.67
CA LYS A 47 1.07 10.80 3.44
C LYS A 47 0.96 9.45 4.12
N GLU A 48 0.15 8.56 3.58
CA GLU A 48 -0.16 7.27 4.18
C GLU A 48 -0.26 6.17 3.13
N MET A 49 -0.01 4.95 3.57
CA MET A 49 -0.22 3.73 2.80
C MET A 49 -1.18 2.80 3.55
N TYR A 50 -1.82 1.89 2.80
CA TYR A 50 -2.80 0.96 3.35
C TYR A 50 -2.45 -0.47 2.98
N ILE A 51 -2.64 -1.38 3.94
CA ILE A 51 -2.49 -2.82 3.77
C ILE A 51 -3.87 -3.45 3.95
N VAL A 52 -4.33 -4.24 2.98
CA VAL A 52 -5.63 -4.91 3.09
C VAL A 52 -5.53 -6.08 4.07
N ALA A 53 -6.24 -5.99 5.19
CA ALA A 53 -6.31 -7.05 6.20
C ALA A 53 -7.46 -8.04 5.94
N ASP A 54 -8.60 -7.52 5.47
CA ASP A 54 -9.78 -8.26 5.09
C ASP A 54 -10.61 -7.50 4.04
N GLY A 55 -11.41 -8.22 3.24
CA GLY A 55 -12.18 -7.65 2.14
C GLY A 55 -11.33 -7.35 0.90
N SER A 56 -11.75 -6.36 0.11
CA SER A 56 -11.01 -5.94 -1.07
C SER A 56 -11.25 -4.49 -1.45
N MET A 57 -10.24 -3.90 -2.09
CA MET A 57 -10.21 -2.51 -2.54
C MET A 57 -10.10 -2.46 -4.06
N GLU A 58 -10.90 -1.65 -4.72
CA GLU A 58 -10.78 -1.37 -6.15
C GLU A 58 -9.89 -0.15 -6.37
N VAL A 59 -8.86 -0.30 -7.19
CA VAL A 59 -8.02 0.79 -7.69
C VAL A 59 -8.51 1.16 -9.09
N PHE A 60 -8.80 2.44 -9.31
CA PHE A 60 -9.35 2.94 -10.56
C PHE A 60 -8.79 4.33 -10.89
N ILE A 61 -8.79 4.67 -12.18
CA ILE A 61 -8.45 6.01 -12.66
C ILE A 61 -9.74 6.68 -13.15
N GLN A 62 -9.88 7.96 -12.84
CA GLN A 62 -10.95 8.78 -13.38
C GLN A 62 -10.49 9.44 -14.68
N GLY A 63 -11.08 9.02 -15.80
CA GLY A 63 -10.95 9.69 -17.08
C GLY A 63 -11.96 10.83 -17.22
N LEU A 64 -11.96 11.51 -18.37
CA LEU A 64 -12.89 12.61 -18.65
C LEU A 64 -14.36 12.15 -18.64
N ASP A 65 -14.63 11.00 -19.24
CA ASP A 65 -16.01 10.50 -19.45
C ASP A 65 -16.33 9.21 -18.70
N ASN A 66 -15.31 8.52 -18.16
CA ASN A 66 -15.50 7.24 -17.50
C ASN A 66 -14.45 6.94 -16.41
N GLU A 67 -14.86 6.13 -15.44
CA GLU A 67 -13.94 5.44 -14.54
C GLU A 67 -13.40 4.19 -15.23
N ARG A 68 -12.08 3.96 -15.13
CA ARG A 68 -11.45 2.73 -15.57
C ARG A 68 -10.88 1.99 -14.36
N SER A 69 -11.47 0.84 -14.04
CA SER A 69 -10.93 -0.10 -13.06
C SER A 69 -9.58 -0.64 -13.54
N LEU A 70 -8.56 -0.59 -12.67
CA LEU A 70 -7.22 -1.08 -12.97
C LEU A 70 -6.96 -2.45 -12.36
N VAL A 71 -7.26 -2.59 -11.06
CA VAL A 71 -7.00 -3.81 -10.30
C VAL A 71 -7.86 -3.83 -9.04
N VAL A 72 -8.20 -5.03 -8.57
CA VAL A 72 -8.80 -5.25 -7.26
C VAL A 72 -7.76 -5.86 -6.33
N LEU A 73 -7.49 -5.18 -5.22
CA LEU A 73 -6.55 -5.58 -4.20
C LEU A 73 -7.27 -6.36 -3.10
N GLY A 74 -6.74 -7.53 -2.75
CA GLY A 74 -7.21 -8.35 -1.65
C GLY A 74 -6.20 -8.40 -0.50
N LYS A 75 -6.48 -9.28 0.46
CA LYS A 75 -5.68 -9.46 1.67
C LYS A 75 -4.17 -9.58 1.42
N GLY A 76 -3.38 -8.82 2.16
CA GLY A 76 -1.92 -8.79 2.10
C GLY A 76 -1.36 -7.92 0.97
N GLN A 77 -2.21 -7.32 0.14
CA GLN A 77 -1.80 -6.34 -0.86
C GLN A 77 -1.81 -4.94 -0.29
N VAL A 78 -1.02 -4.07 -0.92
CA VAL A 78 -0.72 -2.72 -0.47
C VAL A 78 -1.17 -1.70 -1.51
N VAL A 79 -1.57 -0.52 -1.06
CA VAL A 79 -1.83 0.63 -1.92
C VAL A 79 -1.41 1.94 -1.26
N GLY A 80 -1.07 2.94 -2.08
CA GLY A 80 -0.63 4.25 -1.62
C GLY A 80 0.86 4.30 -1.25
N GLU A 81 1.60 3.22 -1.49
CA GLU A 81 3.02 3.07 -1.21
C GLU A 81 3.91 4.02 -2.02
N MET A 82 3.44 4.50 -3.18
CA MET A 82 4.21 5.45 -3.99
C MET A 82 4.34 6.80 -3.28
N ALA A 83 3.23 7.33 -2.76
CA ALA A 83 3.21 8.62 -2.06
C ALA A 83 3.94 8.59 -0.72
N LEU A 84 4.13 7.39 -0.14
CA LEU A 84 5.02 7.19 1.02
C LEU A 84 6.45 7.64 0.72
N ILE A 85 6.90 7.57 -0.54
CA ILE A 85 8.31 7.67 -0.92
C ILE A 85 8.62 8.93 -1.71
N ASP A 86 7.80 9.25 -2.71
CA ASP A 86 8.03 10.42 -3.55
C ASP A 86 7.33 11.68 -3.02
N GLN A 87 6.48 11.54 -1.98
CA GLN A 87 5.59 12.59 -1.47
C GLN A 87 4.78 13.27 -2.59
N GLY A 88 4.52 12.53 -3.66
CA GLY A 88 3.86 13.00 -4.87
C GLY A 88 2.35 12.89 -4.79
N TYR A 89 1.72 13.15 -5.93
CA TYR A 89 0.27 12.99 -6.07
C TYR A 89 -0.14 11.52 -6.16
N ARG A 90 -1.33 11.20 -5.65
CA ARG A 90 -1.96 9.89 -5.79
C ARG A 90 -2.20 9.58 -7.27
N SER A 91 -1.60 8.50 -7.75
CA SER A 91 -1.66 8.09 -9.16
C SER A 91 -3.00 7.50 -9.61
N ALA A 92 -3.83 7.06 -8.65
CA ALA A 92 -5.14 6.48 -8.87
C ALA A 92 -6.03 6.67 -7.64
N SER A 93 -7.34 6.55 -7.83
CA SER A 93 -8.33 6.51 -6.76
C SER A 93 -8.49 5.08 -6.23
N VAL A 94 -8.88 4.95 -4.97
CA VAL A 94 -9.08 3.66 -4.30
C VAL A 94 -10.33 3.68 -3.43
N ARG A 95 -11.23 2.73 -3.68
CA ARG A 95 -12.46 2.57 -2.89
C ARG A 95 -12.68 1.14 -2.44
N ALA A 96 -13.39 0.96 -1.33
CA ALA A 96 -13.78 -0.37 -0.89
C ALA A 96 -14.80 -1.02 -1.82
N THR A 97 -14.68 -2.32 -2.06
CA THR A 97 -15.69 -3.05 -2.86
C THR A 97 -16.97 -3.28 -2.05
N ARG A 98 -17.95 -4.00 -2.64
CA ARG A 98 -19.31 -4.18 -2.08
C ARG A 98 -19.37 -4.80 -0.68
N LYS A 99 -18.30 -5.45 -0.19
CA LYS A 99 -18.25 -6.06 1.15
C LYS A 99 -17.63 -5.14 2.22
N GLY A 100 -17.17 -3.95 1.85
CA GLY A 100 -16.30 -3.15 2.72
C GLY A 100 -14.92 -3.81 2.84
N ALA A 101 -14.07 -3.22 3.69
CA ALA A 101 -12.75 -3.79 3.98
C ALA A 101 -12.26 -3.38 5.37
N LYS A 102 -11.26 -4.14 5.85
CA LYS A 102 -10.43 -3.77 6.99
C LYS A 102 -9.02 -3.56 6.51
N LEU A 103 -8.41 -2.45 6.92
CA LEU A 103 -7.09 -2.04 6.47
C LEU A 103 -6.20 -1.75 7.68
N TYR A 104 -4.89 -1.86 7.48
CA TYR A 104 -3.90 -1.21 8.33
C TYR A 104 -3.33 -0.02 7.60
N LEU A 105 -3.39 1.14 8.23
CA LEU A 105 -2.80 2.39 7.78
C LEU A 105 -1.41 2.54 8.40
N ILE A 106 -0.44 2.98 7.60
CA ILE A 106 0.87 3.44 8.07
C ILE A 106 1.09 4.86 7.55
N GLU A 107 1.33 5.80 8.45
CA GLU A 107 1.70 7.17 8.11
C GLU A 107 3.19 7.25 7.74
N SER A 108 3.50 8.07 6.74
CA SER A 108 4.84 8.32 6.23
C SER A 108 5.77 8.83 7.32
N ASP A 109 5.37 9.83 8.09
CA ASP A 109 6.20 10.41 9.16
C ASP A 109 6.58 9.34 10.21
N ALA A 110 5.63 8.49 10.61
CA ALA A 110 5.88 7.37 11.53
C ALA A 110 6.79 6.30 10.91
N PHE A 111 6.60 5.98 9.62
CA PHE A 111 7.43 5.03 8.91
C PHE A 111 8.88 5.52 8.74
N TYR A 112 9.06 6.80 8.39
CA TYR A 112 10.38 7.41 8.26
C TYR A 112 11.10 7.47 9.60
N GLN A 113 10.41 7.86 10.68
CA GLN A 113 10.98 7.80 12.01
C GLN A 113 11.43 6.38 12.38
N LEU A 114 10.62 5.36 12.08
CA LEU A 114 11.01 3.97 12.30
C LEU A 114 12.25 3.57 11.47
N CYS A 115 12.36 4.05 10.23
CA CYS A 115 13.55 3.80 9.40
C CYS A 115 14.80 4.45 9.99
N ASP A 116 14.69 5.65 10.56
CA ASP A 116 15.81 6.35 11.21
C ASP A 116 16.26 5.61 12.49
N GLU A 117 15.31 5.05 13.24
CA GLU A 117 15.58 4.25 14.43
C GLU A 117 16.15 2.86 14.08
N ASN A 118 15.69 2.26 12.97
CA ASN A 118 16.12 0.96 12.48
C ASN A 118 16.34 0.96 10.96
N ASN A 119 17.57 1.31 10.57
CA ASN A 119 17.97 1.45 9.17
C ASN A 119 17.77 0.18 8.32
N HIS A 120 17.77 -1.02 8.92
CA HIS A 120 17.57 -2.26 8.17
C HIS A 120 16.15 -2.38 7.63
N ILE A 121 15.14 -1.93 8.39
CA ILE A 121 13.74 -1.87 7.94
C ILE A 121 13.64 -1.00 6.68
N GLY A 122 14.18 0.21 6.74
CA GLY A 122 14.19 1.13 5.60
C GLY A 122 14.87 0.52 4.38
N PHE A 123 16.05 -0.07 4.54
CA PHE A 123 16.76 -0.72 3.43
C PHE A 123 15.94 -1.84 2.77
N VAL A 124 15.36 -2.74 3.57
CA VAL A 124 14.57 -3.86 3.05
C VAL A 124 13.32 -3.38 2.32
N VAL A 125 12.57 -2.45 2.92
CA VAL A 125 11.32 -1.93 2.35
C VAL A 125 11.59 -1.19 1.05
N MET A 126 12.57 -0.27 1.03
CA MET A 126 12.91 0.48 -0.17
C MET A 126 13.44 -0.42 -1.29
N ARG A 127 14.26 -1.43 -0.95
CA ARG A 127 14.73 -2.44 -1.93
C ARG A 127 13.56 -3.23 -2.51
N ASN A 128 12.65 -3.73 -1.68
CA ASN A 128 11.51 -4.53 -2.12
C ASN A 128 10.58 -3.71 -3.02
N LEU A 129 10.37 -2.43 -2.71
CA LEU A 129 9.60 -1.56 -3.60
C LEU A 129 10.31 -1.30 -4.92
N ALA A 130 11.62 -1.00 -4.91
CA ALA A 130 12.37 -0.79 -6.13
C ALA A 130 12.30 -2.01 -7.07
N ILE A 131 12.33 -3.24 -6.50
CA ILE A 131 12.13 -4.48 -7.24
C ILE A 131 10.73 -4.55 -7.87
N ASP A 132 9.68 -4.24 -7.10
CA ASP A 132 8.30 -4.26 -7.58
C ASP A 132 8.06 -3.22 -8.70
N ILE A 133 8.55 -1.99 -8.53
CA ILE A 133 8.48 -0.95 -9.56
C ILE A 133 9.25 -1.38 -10.82
N ALA A 134 10.48 -1.90 -10.67
CA ALA A 134 11.25 -2.38 -11.81
C ALA A 134 10.55 -3.53 -12.55
N PHE A 135 9.88 -4.43 -11.82
CA PHE A 135 9.07 -5.49 -12.41
C PHE A 135 7.89 -4.91 -13.20
N LYS A 136 7.12 -4.00 -12.60
CA LYS A 136 5.96 -3.34 -13.24
C LYS A 136 6.37 -2.57 -14.51
N LEU A 137 7.49 -1.85 -14.48
CA LEU A 137 7.99 -1.09 -15.64
C LEU A 137 8.41 -2.01 -16.80
N ARG A 138 9.13 -3.11 -16.51
CA ARG A 138 9.53 -4.07 -17.56
C ARG A 138 8.33 -4.70 -18.28
N HIS A 139 7.27 -5.01 -17.54
CA HIS A 139 6.11 -5.69 -18.10
C HIS A 139 5.09 -4.75 -18.73
N ARG A 140 5.01 -3.47 -18.31
CA ARG A 140 4.18 -2.45 -18.97
C ARG A 140 4.71 -2.10 -20.37
N ASN A 141 6.03 -2.02 -20.55
CA ASN A 141 6.63 -1.73 -21.85
C ASN A 141 6.48 -2.87 -22.88
N LEU A 142 6.24 -4.10 -22.43
CA LEU A 142 6.04 -5.26 -23.31
C LEU A 142 4.59 -5.42 -23.81
N ALA A 143 3.62 -4.70 -23.20
CA ALA A 143 2.23 -4.71 -23.65
C ALA A 143 1.94 -3.65 -24.74
N GLU A 144 2.92 -2.81 -25.06
CA GLU A 144 2.87 -1.76 -26.10
C GLU A 144 3.77 -2.07 -27.32
N LEU A 145 4.38 -3.27 -27.38
CA LEU A 145 5.15 -3.81 -28.51
C LEU A 145 4.42 -5.00 -29.14
#